data_AF-A0A9J5W0C7-F1
#
_entry.id   AF-A0A9J5W0C7-F1
#
_cell.length_a   1.000
_cell.length_b   1.000
_cell.length_c   1.000
_cell.angle_alpha   90.00
_cell.angle_beta   90.00
_cell.angle_gamma   90.00
#
_symmetry.space_group_name_H-M   'P 1'
#
loop_
_entity.id
_entity.type
_entity.pdbx_description
1 polymer ?
#
loop_
_entity_poly.entity_id
_entity_poly.type
_entity_poly.pdbx_seq_one_letter_code
_entity_poly.pdbx_strand_id
1 'polypeptide(L)'
;MIIRSRTEVKILVDRDPVKTSFEEWAKPGHFSRTIAKGPDTTTWIWNLHANAHDFDSHTSDLEEISRKLWRASGITSELQLYYTAIGALVFAALMLFAGWFHYHKAAPKLAWFQDVESMLNHHLAATRTWVSLLGGIKSFGSTLSRFAEEQPLLFTLNWLKYADFVTFRGGLDPRIWGSMGMILPITI
;
A
#
# COMPACT_ATOMS: atom_id res chain seq x y z
N MET A 1 0.98 39.09 8.56
CA MET A 1 0.34 37.78 8.34
C MET A 1 -0.05 37.70 6.87
N ILE A 2 0.76 37.02 6.04
CA ILE A 2 0.46 36.85 4.61
C ILE A 2 -0.42 35.61 4.48
N ILE A 3 -1.72 35.81 4.28
CA ILE A 3 -2.62 34.74 3.86
C ILE A 3 -2.26 34.46 2.40
N ARG A 4 -1.43 33.44 2.15
CA ARG A 4 -1.30 32.91 0.79
C ARG A 4 -2.68 32.40 0.39
N SER A 5 -3.26 32.98 -0.65
CA SER A 5 -4.42 32.43 -1.34
C SER A 5 -4.06 31.00 -1.75
N ARG A 6 -4.57 30.01 -1.01
CA ARG A 6 -4.35 28.60 -1.32
C ARG A 6 -5.11 28.34 -2.62
N THR A 7 -4.38 28.05 -3.70
CA THR A 7 -5.00 27.56 -4.93
C THR A 7 -5.79 26.30 -4.60
N GLU A 8 -7.09 26.33 -4.86
CA GLU A 8 -7.96 25.18 -4.66
C GLU A 8 -7.45 23.99 -5.48
N VAL A 9 -7.33 22.83 -4.85
CA VAL A 9 -6.89 21.58 -5.52
C VAL A 9 -7.96 21.18 -6.51
N LYS A 10 -7.63 21.17 -7.81
CA LYS A 10 -8.58 20.83 -8.88
C LYS A 10 -8.35 19.42 -9.39
N ILE A 11 -9.40 18.61 -9.37
CA ILE A 11 -9.39 17.29 -10.00
C ILE A 11 -9.77 17.47 -11.47
N LEU A 12 -8.76 17.41 -12.34
CA LEU A 12 -8.93 17.54 -13.78
C LEU A 12 -8.81 16.17 -14.44
N VAL A 13 -9.88 15.72 -15.10
CA VAL A 13 -10.00 14.37 -15.67
C VAL A 13 -10.61 14.45 -17.07
N ASP A 14 -10.03 13.72 -18.01
CA ASP A 14 -10.64 13.46 -19.32
C ASP A 14 -11.54 12.21 -19.27
N ARG A 15 -12.74 12.33 -19.82
CA ARG A 15 -13.74 11.24 -19.88
C ARG A 15 -13.57 10.46 -21.17
N ASP A 16 -13.53 9.13 -21.03
CA ASP A 16 -13.40 8.20 -22.16
C ASP A 16 -12.26 8.54 -23.15
N PRO A 17 -11.02 8.84 -22.69
CA PRO A 17 -9.94 9.31 -23.56
C PRO A 17 -9.43 8.23 -24.53
N VAL A 18 -9.53 6.95 -24.16
CA VAL A 18 -9.10 5.81 -24.98
C VAL A 18 -10.20 4.77 -25.00
N LYS A 19 -10.73 4.48 -26.19
CA LYS A 19 -11.77 3.46 -26.37
C LYS A 19 -11.22 2.09 -25.98
N THR A 20 -11.94 1.38 -25.11
CA THR A 20 -11.63 -0.02 -24.78
C THR A 20 -11.98 -0.90 -25.98
N SER A 21 -10.97 -1.51 -26.62
CA SER A 21 -11.13 -2.44 -27.74
C SER A 21 -9.97 -3.43 -27.84
N PHE A 22 -10.20 -4.58 -28.46
CA PHE A 22 -9.17 -5.59 -28.73
C PHE A 22 -8.38 -5.35 -30.02
N GLU A 23 -8.66 -4.27 -30.75
CA GLU A 23 -8.04 -4.00 -32.06
C GLU A 23 -6.52 -3.83 -31.95
N GLU A 24 -6.06 -3.12 -30.93
CA GLU A 24 -4.63 -2.87 -30.69
C GLU A 24 -3.92 -4.12 -30.14
N TRP A 25 -4.65 -5.07 -29.55
CA TRP A 25 -4.09 -6.34 -29.07
C TRP A 25 -3.67 -7.25 -30.23
N ALA A 26 -4.33 -7.11 -31.38
CA ALA A 26 -3.97 -7.82 -32.61
C ALA A 26 -2.75 -7.19 -33.33
N LYS A 27 -2.22 -6.06 -32.83
CA LYS A 27 -1.09 -5.32 -33.40
C LYS A 27 0.10 -5.31 -32.42
N PRO A 28 0.85 -6.42 -32.29
CA PRO A 28 2.06 -6.45 -31.45
C PRO A 28 3.01 -5.28 -31.74
N GLY A 29 3.41 -4.55 -30.70
CA GLY A 29 4.30 -3.39 -30.84
C GLY A 29 3.62 -2.09 -31.25
N HIS A 30 2.27 -2.01 -31.27
CA HIS A 30 1.51 -0.80 -31.63
C HIS A 30 1.93 0.46 -30.84
N PHE A 31 2.47 0.30 -29.65
CA PHE A 31 2.97 1.36 -28.77
C PHE A 31 4.28 2.01 -29.26
N SER A 32 4.99 1.43 -30.23
CA SER A 32 6.25 1.97 -30.77
C SER A 32 6.26 2.02 -32.28
N ARG A 33 6.52 3.20 -32.85
CA ARG A 33 6.61 3.41 -34.31
C ARG A 33 7.70 2.54 -34.97
N THR A 34 8.71 2.14 -34.21
CA THR A 34 9.82 1.30 -34.69
C THR A 34 9.43 -0.18 -34.72
N ILE A 35 8.66 -0.65 -33.73
CA ILE A 35 8.32 -2.06 -33.54
C ILE A 35 7.00 -2.42 -34.25
N ALA A 36 6.09 -1.44 -34.42
CA ALA A 36 4.82 -1.58 -35.13
C ALA A 36 4.95 -1.90 -36.63
N LYS A 37 6.15 -1.74 -37.21
CA LYS A 37 6.43 -2.09 -38.63
C LYS A 37 6.47 -3.60 -38.89
N GLY A 38 6.44 -4.41 -37.84
CA GLY A 38 6.47 -5.86 -37.91
C GLY A 38 7.89 -6.43 -37.76
N PRO A 39 7.99 -7.75 -37.60
CA PRO A 39 9.27 -8.42 -37.38
C PRO A 39 10.08 -8.53 -38.68
N ASP A 40 11.10 -7.67 -38.84
CA ASP A 40 12.08 -7.80 -39.93
C ASP A 40 13.10 -8.94 -39.66
N THR A 41 13.26 -9.36 -38.40
CA THR A 41 14.16 -10.44 -37.95
C THR A 41 13.64 -11.12 -36.66
N THR A 42 14.07 -12.35 -36.37
CA THR A 42 13.69 -13.09 -35.14
C THR A 42 14.17 -12.42 -33.84
N THR A 43 15.15 -11.51 -33.93
CA THR A 43 15.59 -10.61 -32.84
C THR A 43 14.45 -9.73 -32.32
N TRP A 44 13.43 -9.45 -33.14
CA TRP A 44 12.25 -8.68 -32.75
C TRP A 44 11.43 -9.37 -31.64
N ILE A 45 11.34 -10.70 -31.66
CA ILE A 45 10.61 -11.48 -30.63
C ILE A 45 11.34 -11.39 -29.28
N TRP A 46 12.67 -11.45 -29.30
CA TRP A 46 13.49 -11.36 -28.09
C TRP A 46 13.46 -9.96 -27.47
N ASN A 47 13.48 -8.90 -28.28
CA ASN A 47 13.33 -7.52 -27.79
C ASN A 47 11.95 -7.24 -27.18
N LEU A 48 10.90 -7.93 -27.61
CA LEU A 48 9.55 -7.83 -27.03
C LEU A 48 9.50 -8.44 -25.61
N HIS A 49 10.15 -9.58 -25.41
CA HIS A 49 10.16 -10.29 -24.11
C HIS A 49 11.19 -9.70 -23.13
N ALA A 50 12.37 -9.31 -23.61
CA ALA A 50 13.47 -8.80 -22.77
C ALA A 50 13.17 -7.43 -22.12
N ASN A 51 12.27 -6.63 -22.71
CA ASN A 51 11.89 -5.32 -22.15
C ASN A 51 10.62 -5.38 -21.29
N ALA A 52 9.99 -6.54 -21.16
CA ALA A 52 8.70 -6.63 -20.51
C ALA A 52 8.86 -6.66 -18.97
N HIS A 53 9.67 -7.57 -18.41
CA HIS A 53 9.67 -7.82 -16.96
C HIS A 53 10.99 -8.44 -16.49
N ASP A 54 12.08 -7.68 -16.43
CA ASP A 54 13.34 -8.12 -15.79
C ASP A 54 13.34 -7.76 -14.30
N PHE A 55 13.02 -8.74 -13.45
CA PHE A 55 13.18 -8.65 -12.00
C PHE A 55 13.78 -9.95 -11.49
N ASP A 56 15.07 -9.93 -11.17
CA ASP A 56 15.75 -11.10 -10.63
C ASP A 56 16.13 -10.96 -9.15
N SER A 57 15.96 -12.08 -8.44
CA SER A 57 16.48 -12.51 -7.14
C SER A 57 16.04 -11.80 -5.84
N HIS A 58 15.28 -12.50 -4.97
CA HIS A 58 15.11 -12.04 -3.58
C HIS A 58 15.20 -13.09 -2.44
N THR A 59 15.06 -14.42 -2.63
CA THR A 59 15.36 -15.47 -1.61
C THR A 59 14.78 -16.84 -2.02
N SER A 60 15.27 -17.95 -1.45
CA SER A 60 14.87 -19.34 -1.74
C SER A 60 14.02 -20.04 -0.66
N ASP A 61 13.63 -19.36 0.43
CA ASP A 61 12.69 -19.93 1.43
C ASP A 61 11.57 -18.93 1.81
N LEU A 62 10.47 -19.02 1.07
CA LEU A 62 9.27 -18.20 1.25
C LEU A 62 8.39 -18.71 2.41
N GLU A 63 8.59 -19.95 2.84
CA GLU A 63 7.75 -20.60 3.84
C GLU A 63 8.12 -20.16 5.25
N GLU A 64 9.41 -20.01 5.55
CA GLU A 64 9.86 -19.48 6.83
C GLU A 64 9.53 -17.98 7.01
N ILE A 65 9.71 -17.19 5.95
CA ILE A 65 9.42 -15.74 5.96
C ILE A 65 7.92 -15.50 6.17
N SER A 66 7.08 -16.24 5.45
CA SER A 66 5.62 -16.14 5.61
C SER A 66 5.17 -16.56 7.01
N ARG A 67 5.72 -17.66 7.57
CA ARG A 67 5.40 -18.08 8.95
C ARG A 67 5.73 -17.02 10.00
N LYS A 68 6.89 -16.35 9.90
CA LYS A 68 7.28 -15.28 10.83
C LYS A 68 6.36 -14.05 10.70
N LEU A 69 6.02 -13.67 9.47
CA LEU A 69 5.13 -12.53 9.19
C LEU A 69 3.69 -12.77 9.69
N TRP A 70 3.13 -13.96 9.43
CA TRP A 70 1.78 -14.31 9.84
C TRP A 70 1.66 -14.44 11.36
N ARG A 71 2.69 -14.99 12.04
CA ARG A 71 2.74 -15.03 13.51
C ARG A 71 2.86 -13.64 14.13
N ALA A 72 3.66 -12.74 13.55
CA ALA A 72 3.72 -11.34 13.99
C ALA A 72 2.39 -10.59 13.79
N SER A 73 1.58 -11.03 12.82
CA SER A 73 0.24 -10.49 12.56
C SER A 73 -0.87 -11.13 13.40
N GLY A 74 -0.53 -12.04 14.33
CA GLY A 74 -1.47 -12.70 15.23
C GLY A 74 -2.40 -13.73 14.58
N ILE A 75 -2.07 -14.21 13.37
CA ILE A 75 -2.89 -15.20 12.65
C ILE A 75 -2.59 -16.61 13.18
N THR A 76 -3.62 -17.30 13.68
CA THR A 76 -3.49 -18.59 14.38
C THR A 76 -4.36 -19.71 13.80
N SER A 77 -5.20 -19.43 12.82
CA SER A 77 -6.06 -20.43 12.17
C SER A 77 -6.06 -20.31 10.65
N GLU A 78 -6.22 -21.45 9.98
CA GLU A 78 -6.29 -21.53 8.51
C GLU A 78 -7.47 -20.72 7.94
N LEU A 79 -8.58 -20.62 8.69
CA LEU A 79 -9.75 -19.83 8.31
C LEU A 79 -9.43 -18.33 8.16
N GLN A 80 -8.56 -17.77 9.01
CA GLN A 80 -8.13 -16.37 8.90
C GLN A 80 -7.26 -16.13 7.67
N LEU A 81 -6.43 -17.10 7.28
CA LEU A 81 -5.66 -17.06 6.03
C LEU A 81 -6.59 -17.10 4.82
N TYR A 82 -7.61 -17.96 4.83
CA TYR A 82 -8.61 -18.05 3.76
C TYR A 82 -9.35 -16.73 3.53
N TYR A 83 -9.84 -16.09 4.60
CA TYR A 83 -10.49 -14.78 4.48
C TYR A 83 -9.53 -13.68 4.00
N THR A 84 -8.27 -13.73 4.43
CA THR A 84 -7.24 -12.78 3.98
C THR A 84 -6.94 -12.99 2.49
N ALA A 85 -6.90 -14.24 2.02
CA ALA A 85 -6.70 -14.56 0.61
C ALA A 85 -7.86 -14.09 -0.28
N ILE A 86 -9.11 -14.32 0.14
CA ILE A 86 -10.29 -13.79 -0.57
C ILE A 86 -10.27 -12.26 -0.57
N GLY A 87 -9.99 -11.64 0.57
CA GLY A 87 -9.88 -10.19 0.67
C GLY A 87 -8.81 -9.63 -0.27
N ALA A 88 -7.66 -10.29 -0.35
CA ALA A 88 -6.59 -9.93 -1.28
C ALA A 88 -7.01 -10.09 -2.75
N LEU A 89 -7.77 -11.14 -3.09
CA LEU A 89 -8.29 -11.34 -4.44
C LEU A 89 -9.30 -10.26 -4.84
N VAL A 90 -10.22 -9.91 -3.94
CA VAL A 90 -11.17 -8.80 -4.16
C VAL A 90 -10.43 -7.48 -4.31
N PHE A 91 -9.44 -7.21 -3.46
CA PHE A 91 -8.61 -6.01 -3.57
C PHE A 91 -7.81 -5.97 -4.88
N ALA A 92 -7.26 -7.11 -5.33
CA ALA A 92 -6.58 -7.21 -6.62
C ALA A 92 -7.54 -6.89 -7.78
N ALA A 93 -8.76 -7.42 -7.76
CA ALA A 93 -9.79 -7.09 -8.75
C ALA A 93 -10.13 -5.59 -8.75
N LEU A 94 -10.25 -4.97 -7.57
CA LEU A 94 -10.46 -3.52 -7.44
C LEU A 94 -9.29 -2.70 -7.99
N MET A 95 -8.04 -3.12 -7.77
CA MET A 95 -6.86 -2.42 -8.30
C MET A 95 -6.76 -2.54 -9.82
N LEU A 96 -7.05 -3.71 -10.38
CA LEU A 96 -7.12 -3.90 -11.84
C LEU A 96 -8.23 -3.04 -12.46
N PHE A 97 -9.41 -3.01 -11.81
CA PHE A 97 -10.52 -2.17 -12.24
C PHE A 97 -10.17 -0.67 -12.13
N ALA A 98 -9.53 -0.24 -11.05
CA ALA A 98 -9.09 1.14 -10.87
C ALA A 98 -8.07 1.55 -11.94
N GLY A 99 -7.13 0.67 -12.29
CA GLY A 99 -6.19 0.90 -13.39
C GLY A 99 -6.89 1.07 -14.74
N TRP A 100 -7.79 0.15 -15.09
CA TRP A 100 -8.62 0.27 -16.31
C TRP A 100 -9.46 1.55 -16.31
N PHE A 101 -10.10 1.86 -15.18
CA PHE A 101 -10.98 3.02 -15.04
C PHE A 101 -10.20 4.33 -15.19
N HIS A 102 -9.07 4.48 -14.49
CA HIS A 102 -8.25 5.68 -14.56
C HIS A 102 -7.45 5.80 -15.86
N TYR A 103 -7.40 4.77 -16.69
CA TYR A 103 -6.78 4.86 -18.02
C TYR A 103 -7.83 5.09 -19.13
N HIS A 104 -8.90 4.30 -19.16
CA HIS A 104 -9.87 4.32 -20.25
C HIS A 104 -11.09 5.20 -20.01
N LYS A 105 -11.48 5.46 -18.75
CA LYS A 105 -12.74 6.15 -18.41
C LYS A 105 -12.53 7.52 -17.81
N ALA A 106 -11.52 7.67 -16.97
CA ALA A 106 -11.29 8.85 -16.16
C ALA A 106 -9.79 9.11 -16.00
N ALA A 107 -9.13 9.51 -17.10
CA ALA A 107 -7.70 9.81 -17.09
C ALA A 107 -7.40 11.15 -16.41
N PRO A 108 -6.65 11.16 -15.30
CA PRO A 108 -6.22 12.40 -14.68
C PRO A 108 -5.27 13.18 -15.60
N LYS A 109 -5.41 14.51 -15.62
CA LYS A 109 -4.49 15.38 -16.37
C LYS A 109 -3.16 15.53 -15.66
N LEU A 110 -2.12 15.92 -16.40
CA LEU A 110 -0.78 16.15 -15.86
C LEU A 110 -0.77 17.11 -14.64
N ALA A 111 -1.62 18.14 -14.66
CA ALA A 111 -1.75 19.08 -13.55
C ALA A 111 -2.19 18.41 -12.22
N TRP A 112 -2.97 17.32 -12.28
CA TRP A 112 -3.34 16.55 -11.09
C TRP A 112 -2.15 15.78 -10.52
N PHE A 113 -1.31 15.20 -11.38
CA PHE A 113 -0.09 14.50 -10.97
C PHE A 113 1.01 15.43 -10.45
N GLN A 114 1.03 16.69 -10.93
CA GLN A 114 2.04 17.69 -10.56
C GLN A 114 1.68 18.48 -9.29
N ASP A 115 0.53 18.21 -8.67
CA ASP A 115 0.16 18.80 -7.38
C ASP A 115 0.90 18.12 -6.21
N VAL A 116 2.18 18.51 -6.06
CA VAL A 116 3.08 17.95 -5.04
C VAL A 116 2.61 18.26 -3.63
N GLU A 117 2.00 19.43 -3.39
CA GLU A 117 1.51 19.81 -2.06
C GLU A 117 0.34 18.92 -1.62
N SER A 118 -0.63 18.70 -2.51
CA SER A 118 -1.74 17.77 -2.26
C SER A 118 -1.25 16.34 -2.05
N MET A 119 -0.37 15.86 -2.94
CA MET A 119 0.21 14.52 -2.84
C MET A 119 0.96 14.34 -1.51
N LEU A 120 1.82 15.26 -1.14
CA LEU A 120 2.63 15.16 0.07
C LEU A 120 1.76 15.23 1.33
N ASN A 121 0.80 16.17 1.39
CA ASN A 121 -0.12 16.26 2.51
C ASN A 121 -0.97 14.99 2.65
N HIS A 122 -1.44 14.42 1.54
CA HIS A 122 -2.19 13.18 1.56
C HIS A 122 -1.31 11.98 1.97
N HIS A 123 -0.08 11.84 1.48
CA HIS A 123 0.76 10.69 1.84
C HIS A 123 1.30 10.79 3.28
N LEU A 124 1.64 11.99 3.76
CA LEU A 124 2.11 12.18 5.13
C LEU A 124 0.95 12.10 6.14
N ALA A 125 -0.16 12.78 5.87
CA ALA A 125 -1.27 12.86 6.81
C ALA A 125 -2.34 11.77 6.63
N ALA A 126 -2.37 11.05 5.50
CA ALA A 126 -3.21 9.87 5.31
C ALA A 126 -2.38 8.59 5.52
N THR A 127 -1.25 8.41 4.83
CA THR A 127 -0.52 7.13 4.89
C THR A 127 0.27 6.98 6.19
N ARG A 128 1.08 7.96 6.60
CA ARG A 128 1.96 7.77 7.78
C ARG A 128 1.20 7.80 9.11
N THR A 129 0.20 8.65 9.26
CA THR A 129 -0.57 8.78 10.52
C THR A 129 -1.70 7.75 10.63
N TRP A 130 -2.52 7.54 9.60
CA TRP A 130 -3.66 6.62 9.71
C TRP A 130 -3.27 5.15 9.63
N VAL A 131 -2.29 4.78 8.81
CA VAL A 131 -1.81 3.38 8.78
C VAL A 131 -1.15 3.02 10.10
N SER A 132 -0.41 3.96 10.71
CA SER A 132 0.17 3.77 12.05
C SER A 132 -0.91 3.62 13.13
N LEU A 133 -1.99 4.41 13.04
CA LEU A 133 -3.12 4.34 13.98
C LEU A 133 -3.90 3.01 13.85
N LEU A 134 -4.17 2.55 12.62
CA LEU A 134 -4.94 1.33 12.35
C LEU A 134 -4.14 0.05 12.57
N GLY A 135 -2.83 0.07 12.30
CA GLY A 135 -1.92 -1.07 12.52
C GLY A 135 -1.81 -1.48 13.99
N GLY A 136 -1.97 -0.53 14.93
CA GLY A 136 -1.91 -0.79 16.37
C GLY A 136 -3.15 -1.49 16.95
N ILE A 137 -4.30 -1.46 16.27
CA ILE A 137 -5.60 -1.87 16.85
C ILE A 137 -5.70 -3.39 17.03
N LYS A 138 -5.03 -4.19 16.18
CA LYS A 138 -5.13 -5.67 16.25
C LYS A 138 -4.33 -6.31 17.38
N SER A 139 -3.33 -5.60 17.94
CA SER A 139 -2.48 -6.12 19.03
C SER A 139 -3.13 -5.94 20.43
N PHE A 140 -4.33 -5.37 20.50
CA PHE A 140 -4.91 -4.84 21.73
C PHE A 140 -6.06 -5.67 22.30
N GLY A 141 -6.26 -6.95 21.96
CA GLY A 141 -7.47 -7.71 22.38
C GLY A 141 -7.87 -7.57 23.86
N SER A 142 -6.95 -7.82 24.81
CA SER A 142 -7.20 -7.65 26.26
C SER A 142 -6.94 -6.23 26.79
N THR A 143 -6.18 -5.43 26.04
CA THR A 143 -5.80 -4.06 26.39
C THR A 143 -6.86 -3.05 25.96
N LEU A 144 -7.64 -3.38 24.93
CA LEU A 144 -8.71 -2.56 24.33
C LEU A 144 -9.92 -2.46 25.25
N SER A 145 -10.24 -3.52 26.00
CA SER A 145 -11.32 -3.50 26.99
C SER A 145 -11.08 -2.43 28.06
N ARG A 146 -9.81 -2.26 28.51
CA ARG A 146 -9.41 -1.21 29.44
C ARG A 146 -9.26 0.16 28.77
N PHE A 147 -8.72 0.20 27.54
CA PHE A 147 -8.67 1.42 26.75
C PHE A 147 -10.06 2.01 26.52
N ALA A 148 -11.08 1.17 26.31
CA ALA A 148 -12.48 1.58 26.14
C ALA A 148 -13.04 2.26 27.42
N GLU A 149 -12.67 1.77 28.60
CA GLU A 149 -13.02 2.38 29.89
C GLU A 149 -12.25 3.68 30.15
N GLU A 150 -11.03 3.80 29.60
CA GLU A 150 -10.12 4.93 29.80
C GLU A 150 -10.15 5.98 28.68
N GLN A 151 -10.99 5.84 27.65
CA GLN A 151 -11.16 6.81 26.55
C GLN A 151 -11.32 8.28 27.00
N PRO A 152 -12.06 8.60 28.08
CA PRO A 152 -12.20 9.98 28.53
C PRO A 152 -10.85 10.59 28.95
N LEU A 153 -9.88 9.77 29.36
CA LEU A 153 -8.58 10.19 29.88
C LEU A 153 -7.57 10.57 28.80
N LEU A 154 -7.83 10.19 27.54
CA LEU A 154 -7.04 10.63 26.39
C LEU A 154 -7.08 12.17 26.26
N PHE A 155 -8.24 12.76 26.52
CA PHE A 155 -8.45 14.21 26.44
C PHE A 155 -8.11 14.95 27.74
N THR A 156 -7.90 14.23 28.85
CA THR A 156 -7.40 14.82 30.11
C THR A 156 -5.88 14.87 30.20
N LEU A 157 -5.16 14.44 29.15
CA LEU A 157 -3.70 14.43 29.04
C LEU A 157 -2.98 13.63 30.14
N ASN A 158 -3.62 12.62 30.72
CA ASN A 158 -3.00 11.77 31.74
C ASN A 158 -2.37 10.51 31.10
N TRP A 159 -1.32 10.73 30.31
CA TRP A 159 -0.70 9.71 29.45
C TRP A 159 0.05 8.60 30.21
N LEU A 160 0.40 8.82 31.48
CA LEU A 160 1.16 7.86 32.29
C LEU A 160 0.39 6.55 32.55
N LYS A 161 -0.94 6.55 32.42
CA LYS A 161 -1.76 5.35 32.55
C LYS A 161 -1.62 4.37 31.38
N TYR A 162 -1.08 4.82 30.26
CA TYR A 162 -0.86 4.00 29.07
C TYR A 162 0.55 3.35 29.03
N ALA A 163 1.36 3.51 30.08
CA ALA A 163 2.74 3.03 30.14
C ALA A 163 2.89 1.49 30.08
N ASP A 164 1.82 0.74 30.33
CA ASP A 164 1.82 -0.73 30.24
C ASP A 164 1.91 -1.24 28.80
N PHE A 165 1.50 -0.42 27.82
CA PHE A 165 1.46 -0.78 26.41
C PHE A 165 2.07 0.27 25.46
N VAL A 166 2.50 1.42 25.97
CA VAL A 166 3.39 2.36 25.27
C VAL A 166 4.72 2.36 26.04
N THR A 167 5.67 1.55 25.56
CA THR A 167 6.91 1.28 26.32
C THR A 167 8.16 1.70 25.54
N PHE A 168 9.20 2.13 26.24
CA PHE A 168 10.50 2.53 25.69
C PHE A 168 11.63 1.58 26.10
N ARG A 169 11.32 0.28 26.24
CA ARG A 169 12.27 -0.68 26.82
C ARG A 169 13.55 -0.84 26.02
N GLY A 170 13.49 -0.75 24.69
CA GLY A 170 14.62 -0.93 23.78
C GLY A 170 15.18 -2.36 23.80
N GLY A 171 15.45 -2.95 22.63
CA GLY A 171 16.04 -4.29 22.52
C GLY A 171 15.04 -5.41 22.19
N LEU A 172 15.56 -6.64 22.20
CA LEU A 172 14.87 -7.85 21.74
C LEU A 172 14.19 -8.55 22.91
N ASP A 173 12.95 -9.03 22.74
CA ASP A 173 12.28 -9.76 23.82
C ASP A 173 12.82 -11.21 23.86
N PRO A 174 13.43 -11.64 24.98
CA PRO A 174 14.07 -12.95 25.10
C PRO A 174 13.07 -14.12 25.02
N ARG A 175 11.76 -13.88 25.17
CA ARG A 175 10.71 -14.90 25.12
C ARG A 175 10.24 -15.22 23.70
N ILE A 176 10.53 -14.36 22.73
CA ILE A 176 10.10 -14.48 21.32
C ILE A 176 11.29 -14.63 20.37
N TRP A 177 12.27 -15.46 20.77
CA TRP A 177 13.39 -15.83 19.88
C TRP A 177 14.23 -14.64 19.40
N GLY A 178 14.31 -13.57 20.21
CA GLY A 178 15.11 -12.40 19.88
C GLY A 178 14.51 -11.50 18.81
N SER A 179 13.19 -11.50 18.59
CA SER A 179 12.53 -10.43 17.82
C SER A 179 12.26 -9.20 18.71
N MET A 180 12.21 -8.02 18.11
CA MET A 180 11.78 -6.80 18.81
C MET A 180 10.35 -6.98 19.33
N GLY A 181 10.07 -6.60 20.58
CA GLY A 181 8.73 -6.74 21.15
C GLY A 181 7.69 -5.95 20.34
N MET A 182 6.48 -6.50 20.14
CA MET A 182 5.39 -5.87 19.37
C MET A 182 4.75 -4.62 20.05
N ILE A 183 5.32 -4.18 21.17
CA ILE A 183 4.86 -3.00 21.91
C ILE A 183 5.69 -1.83 21.42
N LEU A 184 5.05 -0.95 20.65
CA LEU A 184 5.65 0.15 19.89
C LEU A 184 6.69 0.95 20.70
N PRO A 185 7.99 0.94 20.33
CA PRO A 185 8.90 2.01 20.72
C PRO A 185 8.60 3.22 19.82
N ILE A 186 7.96 4.26 20.38
CA ILE A 186 7.79 5.53 19.69
C ILE A 186 9.07 6.33 19.88
N THR A 187 10.11 6.12 19.09
CA THR A 187 11.30 6.98 19.16
C THR A 187 10.90 8.41 18.75
N ILE A 188 10.96 9.35 19.70
CA ILE A 188 10.82 10.81 19.46
C ILE A 188 12.15 11.35 18.96
#